data_AF-A0A4Q7NCG9-F1
#
_entry.id   AF-A0A4Q7NCG9-F1
#
_cell.length_a   1.000
_cell.length_b   1.000
_cell.length_c   1.000
_cell.angle_alpha   90.00
_cell.angle_beta   90.00
_cell.angle_gamma   90.00
#
_symmetry.space_group_name_H-M   'P 1'
#
loop_
_entity.id
_entity.type
_entity.pdbx_description
1 polymer ?
#
loop_
_entity_poly.entity_id
_entity_poly.type
_entity_poly.pdbx_seq_one_letter_code
_entity_poly.pdbx_strand_id
1 'polypeptide(L)'
;MEYPPPLSRARLKELEACAPDDAILREALWEIARLRRLVLRFNHMHQMLANAPLAGGAASAYKAVGIELAAEPAVHEQAEFYARRIP
;
A
#
# COMPACT_ATOMS: atom_id res chain seq x y z
N MET A 1 -17.86 2.94 11.14
CA MET A 1 -18.09 3.10 9.70
C MET A 1 -17.07 2.20 9.03
N GLU A 2 -17.49 1.11 8.42
CA GLU A 2 -16.59 0.20 7.72
C GLU A 2 -16.21 0.86 6.39
N TYR A 3 -14.93 1.14 6.18
CA TYR A 3 -14.47 1.64 4.89
C TYR A 3 -14.48 0.47 3.90
N PRO A 4 -15.01 0.65 2.68
CA PRO A 4 -14.92 -0.38 1.67
C PRO A 4 -13.44 -0.72 1.40
N PRO A 5 -13.14 -1.97 1.03
CA PRO A 5 -11.78 -2.36 0.76
C PRO A 5 -11.19 -1.47 -0.35
N PRO A 6 -9.92 -1.03 -0.20
CA PRO A 6 -9.25 -0.20 -1.18
C PRO A 6 -9.24 -0.85 -2.58
N LEU A 7 -9.41 -0.01 -3.61
CA LEU A 7 -9.46 -0.47 -5.00
C LEU A 7 -8.10 -1.05 -5.44
N SER A 8 -8.16 -2.12 -6.23
CA SER A 8 -6.98 -2.72 -6.86
C SER A 8 -6.40 -1.79 -7.93
N ARG A 9 -5.11 -1.94 -8.24
CA ARG A 9 -4.49 -1.19 -9.34
C ARG A 9 -5.15 -1.44 -10.70
N ALA A 10 -5.63 -2.66 -10.95
CA ALA A 10 -6.38 -2.98 -12.16
C ALA A 10 -7.67 -2.16 -12.25
N ARG A 11 -8.43 -2.09 -11.15
CA ARG A 11 -9.68 -1.34 -11.10
C ARG A 11 -9.47 0.17 -11.28
N LEU A 12 -8.39 0.72 -10.70
CA LEU A 12 -8.04 2.13 -10.87
C LEU A 12 -7.73 2.47 -12.35
N LYS A 13 -7.05 1.57 -13.08
CA LYS A 13 -6.77 1.75 -14.52
C LYS A 13 -8.04 1.67 -15.37
N GLU A 14 -8.95 0.77 -15.04
CA GLU A 14 -10.25 0.69 -15.73
C GLU A 14 -11.04 1.98 -15.57
N LEU A 15 -11.05 2.56 -14.36
CA LEU A 15 -11.71 3.84 -14.10
C LEU A 15 -11.09 4.97 -14.92
N GLU A 16 -9.76 5.06 -14.96
CA GLU A 16 -9.02 6.04 -15.78
C GLU A 16 -9.41 5.94 -17.27
N ALA A 17 -9.53 4.71 -17.79
CA ALA A 17 -9.88 4.45 -19.19
C ALA A 17 -11.34 4.76 -19.53
N CYS A 18 -12.27 4.64 -18.56
CA CYS A 18 -13.69 4.92 -18.79
C CYS A 18 -14.02 6.42 -18.88
N ALA A 19 -13.21 7.29 -18.28
CA ALA A 19 -13.44 8.74 -18.29
C ALA A 19 -12.11 9.51 -18.36
N PRO A 20 -11.39 9.42 -19.49
CA PRO A 20 -10.04 9.98 -19.61
C PRO A 20 -10.00 11.52 -19.50
N ASP A 21 -11.10 12.19 -19.84
CA ASP A 21 -11.21 13.65 -19.85
C ASP A 21 -11.72 14.23 -18.52
N ASP A 22 -12.13 13.39 -17.57
CA ASP A 22 -12.63 13.84 -16.27
C ASP A 22 -11.47 14.30 -15.37
N ALA A 23 -11.36 15.62 -15.19
CA ALA A 23 -10.32 16.24 -14.38
C ALA A 23 -10.39 15.82 -12.89
N ILE A 24 -11.60 15.71 -12.33
CA ILE A 24 -11.79 15.36 -10.91
C ILE A 24 -11.35 13.91 -10.69
N LEU A 25 -11.72 13.01 -11.60
CA LEU A 25 -11.30 11.62 -11.55
C LEU A 25 -9.77 11.52 -11.62
N ARG A 26 -9.10 12.24 -12.53
CA ARG A 26 -7.64 12.22 -12.65
C ARG A 26 -6.95 12.72 -11.38
N GLU A 27 -7.44 13.80 -10.75
CA GLU A 27 -6.91 14.30 -9.49
C GLU A 27 -7.06 13.28 -8.36
N ALA A 28 -8.23 12.65 -8.26
CA ALA A 28 -8.48 11.59 -7.27
C ALA A 28 -7.56 10.37 -7.48
N LEU A 29 -7.41 9.92 -8.73
CA LEU A 29 -6.51 8.81 -9.08
C LEU A 29 -5.05 9.16 -8.78
N TRP A 30 -4.64 10.41 -8.98
CA TRP A 30 -3.31 10.87 -8.62
C TRP A 30 -3.06 10.84 -7.11
N GLU A 31 -4.01 11.33 -6.31
CA GLU A 31 -3.93 11.27 -4.85
C GLU A 31 -3.87 9.83 -4.34
N ILE A 32 -4.69 8.92 -4.91
CA ILE A 32 -4.64 7.49 -4.59
C ILE A 32 -3.24 6.94 -4.93
N ALA A 33 -2.68 7.26 -6.10
CA ALA A 33 -1.35 6.82 -6.48
C ALA A 33 -0.26 7.38 -5.54
N ARG A 34 -0.41 8.63 -5.08
CA ARG A 34 0.49 9.27 -4.10
C ARG A 34 0.43 8.57 -2.74
N LEU A 35 -0.76 8.28 -2.23
CA LEU A 35 -0.96 7.57 -0.96
C LEU A 35 -0.40 6.15 -1.00
N ARG A 36 -0.64 5.41 -2.09
CA ARG A 36 -0.05 4.07 -2.28
C ARG A 36 1.47 4.11 -2.24
N ARG A 37 2.10 5.10 -2.88
CA ARG A 37 3.57 5.29 -2.80
C ARG A 37 4.04 5.58 -1.37
N LEU A 38 3.28 6.35 -0.60
CA LEU A 38 3.60 6.64 0.80
C LEU A 38 3.53 5.37 1.67
N VAL A 39 2.48 4.56 1.53
CA VAL A 39 2.34 3.27 2.21
C VAL A 39 3.52 2.35 1.91
N LEU A 40 3.94 2.25 0.64
CA LEU A 40 5.10 1.45 0.27
C LEU A 40 6.40 1.92 0.92
N ARG A 41 6.60 3.25 1.06
CA ARG A 41 7.75 3.80 1.78
C ARG A 41 7.71 3.45 3.26
N PHE A 42 6.55 3.53 3.91
CA PHE A 42 6.40 3.11 5.29
C PHE A 42 6.65 1.61 5.47
N ASN A 43 6.15 0.77 4.56
CA ASN A 43 6.46 -0.66 4.56
C ASN A 43 7.95 -0.94 4.41
N HIS A 44 8.64 -0.22 3.52
CA HIS A 44 10.09 -0.34 3.39
C HIS A 44 10.83 0.07 4.67
N MET A 45 10.48 1.22 5.26
CA MET A 45 11.06 1.68 6.52
C MET A 45 10.81 0.70 7.66
N HIS A 46 9.60 0.14 7.73
CA HIS A 46 9.24 -0.91 8.69
C HIS A 46 10.20 -2.09 8.51
N GLN A 47 10.28 -2.68 7.32
CA GLN A 47 11.17 -3.82 7.04
C GLN A 47 12.65 -3.54 7.38
N MET A 48 13.16 -2.33 7.15
CA MET A 48 14.53 -1.96 7.54
C MET A 48 14.78 -2.03 9.05
N LEU A 49 13.75 -1.83 9.87
CA LEU A 49 13.80 -1.87 11.33
C LEU A 49 13.47 -3.25 11.90
N ALA A 50 13.22 -4.26 11.07
CA ALA A 50 12.77 -5.59 11.52
C ALA A 50 13.75 -6.30 12.46
N ASN A 51 15.05 -6.01 12.32
CA ASN A 51 16.10 -6.59 13.15
C ASN A 51 16.56 -5.65 14.28
N ALA A 52 15.93 -4.49 14.45
CA ALA A 52 16.27 -3.58 15.52
C ALA A 52 15.80 -4.16 16.86
N PRO A 53 16.63 -4.13 17.93
CA PRO A 53 16.21 -4.57 19.25
C PRO A 53 15.21 -3.55 19.83
N LEU A 54 13.92 -3.87 19.73
CA LEU A 54 12.84 -3.08 20.29
C LEU A 54 12.40 -3.69 21.63
N ALA A 55 12.31 -2.87 22.67
CA ALA A 55 11.90 -3.32 24.01
C ALA A 55 10.38 -3.18 24.21
N GLY A 56 9.78 -4.13 24.95
CA GLY A 56 8.44 -4.01 25.54
C GLY A 56 7.34 -3.57 24.56
N GLY A 57 6.61 -2.51 24.91
CA GLY A 57 5.49 -1.98 24.13
C GLY A 57 5.86 -1.44 22.73
N ALA A 58 7.13 -1.11 22.48
CA ALA A 58 7.57 -0.70 21.15
C ALA A 58 7.57 -1.90 20.18
N ALA A 59 7.91 -3.10 20.65
CA ALA A 59 7.87 -4.31 19.84
C ALA A 59 6.44 -4.72 19.46
N SER A 60 5.47 -4.57 20.38
CA SER A 60 4.06 -4.85 20.09
C SER A 60 3.46 -3.84 19.12
N ALA A 61 3.74 -2.54 19.30
CA ALA A 61 3.31 -1.50 18.37
C ALA A 61 3.91 -1.72 16.97
N TYR A 62 5.20 -2.02 16.89
CA TYR A 62 5.86 -2.33 15.63
C TYR A 62 5.23 -3.55 14.93
N LYS A 63 4.90 -4.61 15.67
CA LYS A 63 4.21 -5.78 15.12
C LYS A 63 2.80 -5.42 14.61
N ALA A 64 2.04 -4.62 15.35
CA ALA A 64 0.70 -4.18 14.95
C ALA A 64 0.74 -3.38 13.63
N VAL A 65 1.67 -2.43 13.51
CA VAL A 65 1.91 -1.68 12.27
C VAL A 65 2.25 -2.61 11.10
N GLY A 66 3.05 -3.65 11.34
CA GLY A 66 3.37 -4.64 10.31
C GLY A 66 2.14 -5.40 9.79
N ILE A 67 1.19 -5.71 10.68
CA ILE A 67 -0.07 -6.37 10.30
C ILE A 67 -0.95 -5.44 9.46
N GLU A 68 -1.06 -4.17 9.86
CA GLU A 68 -1.83 -3.16 9.11
C GLU A 68 -1.23 -2.93 7.72
N LEU A 69 0.10 -2.76 7.64
CA LEU A 69 0.79 -2.61 6.36
C LEU A 69 0.64 -3.84 5.45
N ALA A 70 0.64 -5.05 6.02
CA ALA A 70 0.44 -6.28 5.24
C ALA A 70 -0.99 -6.40 4.67
N ALA A 71 -1.98 -5.73 5.26
CA ALA A 71 -3.34 -5.67 4.75
C ALA A 71 -3.55 -4.65 3.63
N GLU A 72 -2.59 -3.73 3.41
CA GLU A 72 -2.67 -2.72 2.37
C GLU A 72 -2.46 -3.32 0.97
N PRO A 73 -3.35 -3.07 -0.03
CA PRO A 73 -3.22 -3.66 -1.36
C PRO A 73 -1.92 -3.28 -2.06
N ALA A 74 -1.39 -2.08 -1.80
CA ALA A 74 -0.14 -1.64 -2.39
C ALA A 74 1.02 -2.57 -1.98
N VAL A 75 1.05 -2.99 -0.72
CA VAL A 75 2.08 -3.90 -0.18
C VAL A 75 1.89 -5.30 -0.74
N HIS A 76 0.66 -5.80 -0.79
CA HIS A 76 0.34 -7.12 -1.35
C HIS A 76 0.74 -7.22 -2.84
N GLU A 77 0.34 -6.26 -3.66
CA GLU A 77 0.68 -6.20 -5.09
C GLU A 77 2.20 -6.12 -5.31
N GLN A 78 2.91 -5.38 -4.46
CA GLN A 78 4.37 -5.29 -4.53
C GLN A 78 5.03 -6.64 -4.20
N ALA A 79 4.55 -7.32 -3.16
CA ALA A 79 5.05 -8.64 -2.77
C ALA A 79 4.83 -9.67 -3.90
N GLU A 80 3.65 -9.71 -4.51
CA GLU A 80 3.37 -10.57 -5.67
C GLU A 80 4.31 -10.29 -6.85
N PHE A 81 4.57 -9.01 -7.14
CA PHE A 81 5.46 -8.62 -8.23
C PHE A 81 6.89 -9.13 -8.02
N TYR A 82 7.41 -9.03 -6.78
CA TYR A 82 8.74 -9.54 -6.47
C TYR A 82 8.78 -11.07 -6.40
N ALA A 83 7.74 -11.73 -5.91
CA ALA A 83 7.65 -13.19 -5.90
C ALA A 83 7.64 -13.78 -7.33
N ARG A 84 7.01 -13.10 -8.29
CA ARG A 84 7.02 -13.48 -9.71
C ARG A 84 8.36 -13.28 -10.42
N ARG A 85 9.32 -12.58 -9.80
CA ARG A 85 10.65 -12.28 -10.38
C ARG A 85 11.76 -13.23 -9.90
N ILE A 86 11.41 -14.33 -9.24
CA ILE A 86 12.36 -15.39 -8.88
C ILE A 86 12.42 -16.37 -10.07
N PRO A 87 13.53 -16.42 -10.84
CA PRO A 87 13.74 -17.47 -11.85
C PRO A 87 13.91 -18.85 -11.22
#